data_AF-A0A1J3KAY6-F1
#
_entry.id   AF-A0A1J3KAY6-F1
#
_cell.length_a   1.000
_cell.length_b   1.000
_cell.length_c   1.000
_cell.angle_alpha   90.00
_cell.angle_beta   90.00
_cell.angle_gamma   90.00
#
_symmetry.space_group_name_H-M   'P 1'
#
loop_
_entity.id
_entity.type
_entity.pdbx_description
1 polymer ?
#
loop_
_entity_poly.entity_id
_entity_poly.type
_entity_poly.pdbx_seq_one_letter_code
_entity_poly.pdbx_strand_id
1 'polypeptide(L)'
;MVANAGSSDRPAITSSNSPPFLAVELCRETMGDHPCDRRRSVTEYKALFPAIDFSIIENDKDVLWKPSPRESVEEVAARGIEFINWLWTRKEKEIAIVSHSGFLHGVLSSFGKDCNDDIKKELSIHFNNCELRSMIIVDQGNQGTISAETTSYPGKVPQGLDLPSG
;
A
#
# COMPACT_ATOMS: atom_id res chain seq x y z
N MET A 1 -26.05 -1.94 -13.19
CA MET A 1 -24.65 -2.19 -13.60
C MET A 1 -24.06 -0.87 -14.06
N VAL A 2 -22.90 -0.49 -13.53
CA VAL A 2 -22.21 0.74 -13.96
C VAL A 2 -21.48 0.43 -15.28
N ALA A 3 -21.65 1.30 -16.28
CA ALA A 3 -20.95 1.13 -17.57
C ALA A 3 -19.43 1.12 -17.34
N ASN A 4 -18.71 0.22 -18.04
CA ASN A 4 -17.26 0.02 -17.92
C ASN A 4 -16.75 -0.52 -16.56
N ALA A 5 -17.64 -1.03 -15.71
CA ALA A 5 -17.25 -2.04 -14.71
C ALA A 5 -17.01 -3.35 -15.47
N GLY A 6 -15.86 -4.00 -15.27
CA GLY A 6 -15.69 -5.35 -15.80
C GLY A 6 -16.85 -6.25 -15.36
N SER A 7 -17.29 -7.18 -16.22
CA SER A 7 -18.29 -8.17 -15.83
C SER A 7 -17.70 -9.02 -14.70
N SER A 8 -18.24 -8.89 -13.49
CA SER A 8 -17.93 -9.79 -12.39
C SER A 8 -19.25 -10.42 -11.94
N ASP A 9 -19.31 -11.74 -12.00
CA ASP A 9 -20.46 -12.51 -11.49
C ASP A 9 -20.52 -12.52 -9.96
N ARG A 10 -19.58 -11.83 -9.30
CA ARG A 10 -19.52 -11.74 -7.84
C ARG A 10 -20.35 -10.55 -7.35
N PRO A 11 -21.26 -10.75 -6.38
CA PRO A 11 -22.00 -9.66 -5.77
C PRO A 11 -21.03 -8.65 -5.13
N ALA A 12 -21.43 -7.37 -5.10
CA ALA A 12 -20.68 -6.34 -4.40
C ALA A 12 -20.44 -6.79 -2.94
N ILE A 13 -19.17 -6.85 -2.53
CA ILE A 13 -18.80 -7.26 -1.17
C ILE A 13 -19.37 -6.22 -0.20
N THR A 14 -20.25 -6.67 0.71
CA THR A 14 -20.72 -5.82 1.81
C THR A 14 -19.54 -5.61 2.76
N SER A 15 -19.25 -4.37 3.13
CA SER A 15 -18.24 -4.03 4.14
C SER A 15 -18.72 -4.25 5.58
N SER A 16 -19.91 -4.86 5.78
CA SER A 16 -20.44 -5.14 7.11
C SER A 16 -19.47 -6.04 7.88
N ASN A 17 -19.05 -5.59 9.07
CA ASN A 17 -18.05 -6.25 9.93
C ASN A 17 -16.65 -6.42 9.32
N SER A 18 -16.31 -5.71 8.24
CA SER A 18 -14.96 -5.69 7.68
C SER A 18 -14.19 -4.44 8.14
N PRO A 19 -12.85 -4.50 8.27
CA PRO A 19 -12.04 -3.30 8.47
C PRO A 19 -12.28 -2.27 7.36
N PRO A 20 -12.09 -0.96 7.63
CA PRO A 20 -12.26 0.06 6.62
C PRO A 20 -11.27 -0.14 5.47
N PHE A 21 -11.75 -0.03 4.24
CA PHE A 21 -10.92 -0.07 3.03
C PHE A 21 -10.81 1.34 2.46
N LEU A 22 -9.65 1.98 2.64
CA LEU A 22 -9.41 3.34 2.18
C LEU A 22 -8.60 3.36 0.89
N ALA A 23 -8.98 4.24 -0.05
CA ALA A 23 -8.15 4.60 -1.20
C ALA A 23 -7.24 5.78 -0.86
N VAL A 24 -5.93 5.56 -0.88
CA VAL A 24 -4.91 6.57 -0.53
C VAL A 24 -4.04 6.86 -1.75
N GLU A 25 -3.92 8.14 -2.16
CA GLU A 25 -3.14 8.48 -3.36
C GLU A 25 -1.62 8.34 -3.16
N LEU A 26 -1.13 8.47 -1.92
CA LEU A 26 0.30 8.43 -1.62
C LEU A 26 0.96 7.08 -1.90
N CYS A 27 0.20 5.97 -1.94
CA CYS A 27 0.74 4.63 -2.21
C CYS A 27 0.46 4.10 -3.62
N ARG A 28 0.28 4.99 -4.60
CA ARG A 28 0.17 4.64 -6.03
C ARG A 28 1.53 4.22 -6.61
N GLU A 29 1.49 3.48 -7.72
CA GLU A 29 2.68 3.18 -8.53
C GLU A 29 3.46 4.47 -8.90
N THR A 30 4.71 4.29 -9.27
CA THR A 30 5.57 5.30 -9.91
C THR A 30 4.82 5.95 -11.07
N MET A 31 4.44 7.22 -10.92
CA MET A 31 3.59 7.93 -11.89
C MET A 31 4.40 8.50 -13.05
N GLY A 32 3.79 8.70 -14.23
CA GLY A 32 4.48 9.33 -15.35
C GLY A 32 4.14 8.80 -16.73
N ASP A 33 5.20 8.56 -17.50
CA ASP A 33 5.26 8.16 -18.91
C ASP A 33 4.26 7.07 -19.35
N HIS A 34 3.72 6.26 -18.44
CA HIS A 34 2.70 5.26 -18.74
C HIS A 34 1.29 5.79 -18.43
N PRO A 35 0.41 5.93 -19.45
CA PRO A 35 -0.97 6.39 -19.22
C PRO A 35 -1.80 5.50 -18.30
N CYS A 36 -1.42 4.23 -18.10
CA CYS A 36 -2.09 3.33 -17.16
C CYS A 36 -1.90 3.72 -15.70
N ASP A 37 -0.88 4.53 -15.39
CA ASP A 37 -0.63 5.02 -14.03
C ASP A 37 -1.56 6.19 -13.67
N ARG A 38 -2.26 6.76 -14.67
CA ARG A 38 -3.29 7.78 -14.47
C ARG A 38 -4.59 7.13 -14.03
N ARG A 39 -5.13 7.59 -12.90
CA ARG A 39 -6.43 7.12 -12.42
C ARG A 39 -7.60 7.79 -13.14
N ARG A 40 -8.74 7.11 -13.15
CA ARG A 40 -10.03 7.72 -13.53
C ARG A 40 -10.52 8.68 -12.44
N SER A 41 -11.67 9.32 -12.68
CA SER A 41 -12.28 10.19 -11.69
C SER A 41 -12.69 9.41 -10.44
N VAL A 42 -12.66 10.08 -9.29
CA VAL A 42 -13.15 9.51 -8.02
C VAL A 42 -14.65 9.20 -8.14
N THR A 43 -15.40 10.04 -8.85
CA THR A 43 -16.84 9.84 -9.12
C THR A 43 -17.10 8.52 -9.83
N GLU A 44 -16.31 8.19 -10.87
CA GLU A 44 -16.42 6.89 -11.55
C GLU A 44 -16.05 5.73 -10.61
N TYR A 45 -14.97 5.85 -9.84
CA TYR A 45 -14.57 4.77 -8.93
C TYR A 45 -15.54 4.54 -7.77
N LYS A 46 -16.14 5.59 -7.20
CA LYS A 46 -17.19 5.44 -6.17
C LYS A 46 -18.38 4.65 -6.69
N ALA A 47 -18.76 4.86 -7.95
CA ALA A 47 -19.83 4.09 -8.58
C ALA A 47 -19.43 2.62 -8.79
N LEU A 48 -18.18 2.35 -9.19
CA LEU A 48 -17.66 1.01 -9.45
C LEU A 48 -17.35 0.20 -8.18
N PHE A 49 -16.87 0.87 -7.13
CA PHE A 49 -16.35 0.26 -5.91
C PHE A 49 -16.98 0.90 -4.66
N PRO A 50 -18.28 0.71 -4.43
CA PRO A 50 -19.01 1.38 -3.34
C PRO A 50 -18.55 0.97 -1.93
N ALA A 51 -17.78 -0.12 -1.81
CA ALA A 51 -17.23 -0.59 -0.54
C ALA A 51 -15.90 0.09 -0.15
N ILE A 52 -15.28 0.85 -1.06
CA ILE A 52 -14.01 1.56 -0.82
C ILE A 52 -14.32 3.00 -0.43
N ASP A 53 -13.68 3.47 0.64
CA ASP A 53 -13.73 4.85 1.08
C ASP A 53 -12.71 5.72 0.33
N PHE A 54 -13.23 6.68 -0.44
CA PHE A 54 -12.43 7.68 -1.17
C PHE A 54 -12.49 9.07 -0.51
N SER A 55 -12.98 9.18 0.73
CA SER A 55 -13.23 10.46 1.42
C SER A 55 -11.98 11.32 1.61
N ILE A 56 -10.80 10.71 1.66
CA ILE A 56 -9.51 11.39 1.83
C ILE A 56 -8.92 11.92 0.52
N ILE A 57 -9.51 11.59 -0.63
CA ILE A 57 -9.06 12.10 -1.94
C ILE A 57 -9.76 13.43 -2.20
N GLU A 58 -8.98 14.51 -2.25
CA GLU A 58 -9.51 15.87 -2.39
C GLU A 58 -10.02 16.17 -3.81
N ASN A 59 -9.31 15.67 -4.83
CA ASN A 59 -9.56 16.04 -6.22
C ASN A 59 -10.27 14.90 -6.97
N ASP A 60 -11.39 15.21 -7.61
CA ASP A 60 -12.10 14.22 -8.43
C ASP A 60 -11.24 13.72 -9.60
N LYS A 61 -10.57 14.64 -10.30
CA LYS A 61 -9.61 14.31 -11.37
C LYS A 61 -8.23 13.99 -10.78
N ASP A 62 -7.45 13.21 -11.54
CA ASP A 62 -6.06 12.92 -11.21
C ASP A 62 -5.19 14.16 -11.46
N VAL A 63 -4.83 14.86 -10.38
CA VAL A 63 -3.96 16.03 -10.40
C VAL A 63 -2.49 15.70 -10.13
N LEU A 64 -2.22 14.49 -9.62
CA LEU A 64 -0.87 14.04 -9.26
C LEU A 64 -0.13 13.46 -10.47
N TRP A 65 -0.85 12.80 -11.37
CA TRP A 65 -0.25 12.24 -12.57
C TRP A 65 0.08 13.33 -13.61
N LYS A 66 1.33 13.30 -14.09
CA LYS A 66 1.82 14.09 -15.22
C LYS A 66 2.33 13.14 -16.32
N PRO A 67 2.16 13.46 -17.61
CA PRO A 67 2.59 12.57 -18.69
C PRO A 67 4.12 12.43 -18.81
N SER A 68 4.87 13.45 -18.38
CA SER A 68 6.33 13.46 -18.40
C SER A 68 6.84 14.63 -17.52
N PRO A 69 8.01 14.54 -16.88
CA PRO A 69 8.84 13.33 -16.76
C PRO A 69 8.17 12.28 -15.85
N ARG A 70 8.58 11.01 -16.01
CA ARG A 70 8.30 9.99 -15.00
C ARG A 70 8.88 10.39 -13.65
N GLU A 71 8.12 10.05 -12.60
CA GLU A 71 8.52 10.24 -11.23
C GLU A 71 9.88 9.55 -10.98
N SER A 72 10.82 10.29 -10.41
CA SER A 72 12.14 9.75 -10.08
C SER A 72 12.06 8.82 -8.86
N VAL A 73 13.09 8.01 -8.65
CA VAL A 73 13.16 7.12 -7.47
C VAL A 73 13.14 7.94 -6.18
N GLU A 74 13.77 9.12 -6.19
CA GLU A 74 13.78 10.05 -5.07
C GLU A 74 12.42 10.68 -4.80
N GLU A 75 11.67 11.05 -5.86
CA GLU A 75 10.29 11.54 -5.74
C GLU A 75 9.36 10.45 -5.18
N VAL A 76 9.46 9.20 -5.67
CA VAL A 76 8.72 8.04 -5.14
C VAL A 76 9.05 7.82 -3.67
N ALA A 77 10.35 7.85 -3.30
CA ALA A 77 10.78 7.67 -1.93
C ALA A 77 10.24 8.78 -1.02
N ALA A 78 10.31 10.04 -1.44
CA ALA A 78 9.78 11.18 -0.68
C ALA A 78 8.27 11.05 -0.44
N ARG A 79 7.49 10.73 -1.48
CA ARG A 79 6.05 10.44 -1.36
C ARG A 79 5.79 9.22 -0.47
N GLY A 80 6.66 8.22 -0.52
CA GLY A 80 6.66 7.08 0.40
C GLY A 80 6.81 7.46 1.86
N ILE A 81 7.74 8.38 2.17
CA ILE A 81 7.91 8.88 3.54
C ILE A 81 6.65 9.61 4.01
N GLU A 82 6.03 10.43 3.16
CA GLU A 82 4.75 11.07 3.47
C GLU A 82 3.66 10.03 3.75
N PHE A 83 3.61 8.94 2.98
CA PHE A 83 2.69 7.83 3.21
C PHE A 83 2.93 7.15 4.56
N ILE A 84 4.18 6.83 4.91
CA ILE A 84 4.52 6.23 6.21
C ILE A 84 4.18 7.19 7.36
N ASN A 85 4.45 8.48 7.23
CA ASN A 85 4.06 9.48 8.23
C ASN A 85 2.54 9.55 8.40
N TRP A 86 1.78 9.46 7.31
CA TRP A 86 0.33 9.35 7.38
C TRP A 86 -0.13 8.07 8.08
N LEU A 87 0.51 6.92 7.80
CA LEU A 87 0.23 5.66 8.49
C LEU A 87 0.44 5.77 10.02
N TRP A 88 1.45 6.51 10.47
CA TRP A 88 1.67 6.77 11.90
C TRP A 88 0.53 7.54 12.60
N THR A 89 -0.29 8.28 11.84
CA THR A 89 -1.46 8.99 12.39
C THR A 89 -2.69 8.09 12.56
N ARG A 90 -2.62 6.87 12.03
CA ARG A 90 -3.73 5.91 12.06
C ARG A 90 -3.91 5.31 13.46
N LYS A 91 -5.16 5.04 13.82
CA LYS A 91 -5.49 4.37 15.09
C LYS A 91 -5.36 2.85 14.99
N GLU A 92 -5.37 2.33 13.76
CA GLU A 92 -5.25 0.92 13.44
C GLU A 92 -3.83 0.40 13.76
N LYS A 93 -3.74 -0.77 14.40
CA LYS A 93 -2.44 -1.38 14.76
C LYS A 93 -1.90 -2.33 13.68
N GLU A 94 -2.81 -2.95 12.94
CA GLU A 94 -2.51 -3.87 11.85
C GLU A 94 -3.16 -3.30 10.59
N ILE A 95 -2.32 -2.96 9.60
CA ILE A 95 -2.76 -2.31 8.36
C ILE A 95 -2.24 -3.13 7.19
N ALA A 96 -3.17 -3.61 6.36
CA ALA A 96 -2.84 -4.21 5.08
C ALA A 96 -2.70 -3.10 4.03
N ILE A 97 -1.55 -3.06 3.34
CA ILE A 97 -1.28 -2.10 2.28
C ILE A 97 -1.27 -2.88 0.96
N VAL A 98 -2.16 -2.49 0.03
CA VAL A 98 -2.22 -3.06 -1.32
C VAL A 98 -1.69 -1.99 -2.28
N SER A 99 -0.55 -2.26 -2.90
CA SER A 99 0.15 -1.31 -3.76
C SER A 99 0.92 -2.05 -4.86
N HIS A 100 1.79 -1.34 -5.56
CA HIS A 100 2.53 -1.82 -6.71
C HIS A 100 4.01 -2.03 -6.38
N SER A 101 4.66 -2.92 -7.12
CA SER A 101 6.03 -3.34 -6.83
C SER A 101 7.07 -2.22 -7.01
N GLY A 102 6.85 -1.28 -7.93
CA GLY A 102 7.74 -0.14 -8.14
C GLY A 102 7.72 0.82 -6.95
N PHE A 103 6.51 1.24 -6.53
CA PHE A 103 6.32 2.03 -5.31
C PHE A 103 6.93 1.35 -4.08
N LEU A 104 6.52 0.10 -3.79
CA LEU A 104 7.00 -0.62 -2.60
C LEU A 104 8.53 -0.71 -2.58
N HIS A 105 9.16 -1.02 -3.72
CA HIS A 105 10.61 -1.07 -3.83
C HIS A 105 11.26 0.30 -3.58
N GLY A 106 10.76 1.37 -4.19
CA GLY A 106 11.31 2.72 -4.05
C GLY A 106 11.23 3.22 -2.60
N VAL A 107 10.11 2.98 -1.93
CA VAL A 107 9.91 3.36 -0.53
C VAL A 107 10.78 2.51 0.38
N LEU A 108 10.69 1.18 0.32
CA LEU A 108 11.39 0.29 1.26
C LEU A 108 12.91 0.36 1.11
N SER A 109 13.42 0.57 -0.11
CA SER A 109 14.86 0.78 -0.35
C SER A 109 15.40 2.09 0.23
N SER A 110 14.52 3.04 0.58
CA SER A 110 14.93 4.27 1.29
C SER A 110 15.14 4.07 2.79
N PHE A 111 14.61 2.97 3.35
CA PHE A 111 14.77 2.58 4.75
C PHE A 111 15.96 1.62 4.96
N GLY A 112 16.29 1.34 6.22
CA GLY A 112 17.31 0.36 6.57
C GLY A 112 18.75 0.86 6.53
N LYS A 113 18.97 2.19 6.49
CA LYS A 113 20.33 2.77 6.63
C LYS A 113 21.03 2.34 7.92
N ASP A 114 20.25 2.15 8.99
CA ASP A 114 20.73 1.74 10.31
C ASP A 114 20.56 0.22 10.57
N CYS A 115 20.19 -0.54 9.53
CA CYS A 115 20.04 -2.00 9.61
C CYS A 115 21.28 -2.72 9.04
N ASN A 116 21.44 -4.01 9.38
CA ASN A 116 22.44 -4.86 8.73
C ASN A 116 22.13 -5.02 7.23
N ASP A 117 23.17 -5.19 6.41
CA ASP A 117 23.12 -5.38 4.96
C ASP A 117 22.10 -6.44 4.52
N ASP A 118 21.91 -7.51 5.28
CA ASP A 118 20.92 -8.55 4.97
C ASP A 118 19.48 -8.03 4.98
N ILE A 119 19.13 -7.21 5.98
CA ILE A 119 17.81 -6.58 6.09
C ILE A 119 17.62 -5.56 4.98
N LYS A 120 18.65 -4.74 4.73
CA LYS A 120 18.62 -3.77 3.64
C LYS A 120 18.40 -4.45 2.28
N LYS A 121 19.07 -5.58 2.06
CA LYS A 121 18.90 -6.38 0.86
C LYS A 121 17.48 -6.91 0.75
N GLU A 122 16.90 -7.45 1.83
CA GLU A 122 15.54 -7.99 1.86
C GLU A 122 14.46 -6.93 1.56
N LEU A 123 14.58 -5.74 2.18
CA LEU A 123 13.69 -4.60 1.93
C LEU A 123 13.74 -4.11 0.48
N SER A 124 14.89 -4.22 -0.18
CA SER A 124 15.07 -3.83 -1.58
C SER A 124 14.67 -4.88 -2.60
N ILE A 125 14.17 -6.06 -2.21
CA ILE A 125 13.69 -7.05 -3.18
C ILE A 125 12.30 -6.63 -3.70
N HIS A 126 12.15 -6.55 -5.02
CA HIS A 126 10.84 -6.33 -5.63
C HIS A 126 9.82 -7.40 -5.22
N PHE A 127 8.58 -6.97 -5.02
CA PHE A 127 7.46 -7.87 -4.75
C PHE A 127 7.00 -8.51 -6.05
N ASN A 128 6.71 -9.81 -5.99
CA ASN A 128 5.98 -10.51 -7.04
C ASN A 128 4.48 -10.18 -6.96
N ASN A 129 3.75 -10.48 -8.04
CA ASN A 129 2.30 -10.30 -8.06
C ASN A 129 1.64 -11.14 -6.96
N CYS A 130 0.77 -10.51 -6.17
CA CYS A 130 0.08 -11.12 -5.03
C CYS A 130 1.02 -11.60 -3.90
N GLU A 131 2.26 -11.15 -3.86
CA GLU A 131 3.16 -11.43 -2.74
C GLU A 131 2.77 -10.62 -1.51
N LEU A 132 2.72 -11.29 -0.35
CA LEU A 132 2.49 -10.68 0.95
C LEU A 132 3.79 -10.71 1.76
N ARG A 133 4.25 -9.55 2.21
CA ARG A 133 5.29 -9.43 3.25
C ARG A 133 4.72 -8.72 4.46
N SER A 134 5.11 -9.19 5.64
CA SER A 134 4.77 -8.56 6.91
C SER A 134 5.96 -7.77 7.42
N MET A 135 5.73 -6.54 7.86
CA MET A 135 6.77 -5.62 8.31
C MET A 135 6.30 -4.91 9.58
N ILE A 136 7.26 -4.55 10.44
CA ILE A 136 7.00 -3.79 11.66
C ILE A 136 7.65 -2.42 11.50
N ILE A 137 6.85 -1.36 11.64
CA ILE A 137 7.33 0.02 11.65
C ILE A 137 7.52 0.43 13.11
N VAL A 138 8.70 0.95 13.46
CA VAL A 138 9.07 1.30 14.84
C VAL A 138 9.45 2.77 14.90
N ASP A 139 8.88 3.51 15.85
CA ASP A 139 9.27 4.88 16.17
C ASP A 139 10.45 4.85 17.15
N GLN A 140 11.62 5.31 16.70
CA GLN A 140 12.82 5.39 17.54
C GLN A 140 12.84 6.64 18.43
N GLY A 141 11.95 7.61 18.20
CA GLY A 141 11.89 8.90 18.89
C GLY A 141 11.28 8.85 20.29
N ASN A 142 10.66 7.74 20.67
CA ASN A 142 10.03 7.57 21.99
C ASN A 142 10.68 6.40 22.74
N GLN A 143 11.88 6.60 23.27
CA GLN A 143 12.47 5.71 24.29
C GLN A 143 11.72 5.81 25.64
N GLY A 144 10.40 5.63 25.62
CA GLY A 144 9.71 5.04 26.75
C GLY A 144 10.04 3.55 26.75
N THR A 145 10.49 3.02 27.88
CA THR A 145 10.89 1.62 28.10
C THR A 145 9.83 0.64 27.60
N ILE A 146 9.89 0.28 26.32
CA ILE A 146 9.33 -0.97 25.81
C ILE A 146 10.51 -1.92 25.80
N SER A 147 10.52 -2.83 26.77
CA SER A 147 11.47 -3.93 26.87
C SER A 147 11.66 -4.56 25.49
N ALA A 148 12.90 -4.54 25.01
CA ALA A 148 13.31 -5.19 23.78
C ALA A 148 13.14 -6.71 23.93
N GLU A 149 11.93 -7.21 23.71
CA GLU A 149 11.70 -8.62 23.43
C GLU A 149 11.62 -8.79 21.91
N THR A 150 12.81 -8.94 21.32
CA THR A 150 13.11 -9.80 20.18
C THR A 150 11.93 -10.20 19.28
N THR A 151 11.43 -9.31 18.43
CA THR A 151 10.51 -9.67 17.32
C THR A 151 11.29 -10.15 16.10
N SER A 152 12.22 -11.08 16.29
CA SER A 152 12.76 -11.85 15.18
C SER A 152 11.69 -12.88 14.81
N TYR A 153 11.01 -12.69 13.67
CA TYR A 153 10.11 -13.68 13.10
C TYR A 153 10.90 -14.50 12.05
N PRO A 154 11.44 -15.68 12.41
CA PRO A 154 12.00 -16.59 11.42
C PRO A 154 10.81 -17.22 10.70
N GLY A 155 10.53 -16.74 9.49
CA GLY A 155 9.35 -17.08 8.68
C GLY A 155 8.76 -18.47 8.95
N LYS A 156 7.50 -18.51 9.39
CA LYS A 156 6.66 -19.70 9.30
C LYS A 156 5.51 -19.46 8.32
N VAL A 157 5.17 -20.50 7.58
CA VAL A 157 3.95 -20.58 6.78
C VAL A 157 2.75 -20.44 7.74
N PRO A 158 1.79 -19.54 7.46
CA PRO A 158 0.60 -19.37 8.30
C PRO A 158 -0.13 -20.71 8.48
N GLN A 159 -0.54 -21.04 9.71
CA GLN A 159 -1.50 -22.11 9.93
C GLN A 159 -2.89 -21.63 9.53
N GLY A 160 -3.16 -21.69 8.23
CA GLY A 160 -4.51 -21.67 7.67
C GLY A 160 -4.74 -23.00 6.96
N LEU A 161 -5.95 -23.57 7.11
CA LEU A 161 -6.36 -24.68 6.26
C LEU A 161 -6.51 -24.13 4.83
N ASP A 162 -5.66 -24.60 3.92
CA ASP A 162 -5.89 -24.47 2.48
C ASP A 162 -7.16 -25.24 2.15
N LEU A 163 -8.30 -24.55 2.18
CA LEU A 163 -9.54 -25.11 1.68
C LEU A 163 -9.39 -25.23 0.16
N PRO A 164 -9.60 -26.43 -0.41
CA PRO A 164 -9.53 -26.60 -1.85
C PRO A 164 -10.58 -25.72 -2.51
N SER A 165 -10.18 -24.99 -3.55
CA SER A 165 -11.08 -24.27 -4.43
C SER A 165 -12.07 -25.26 -5.05
N GLY A 166 -13.33 -25.20 -4.60
CA GLY A 166 -14.47 -25.84 -5.24
C GLY A 166 -15.02 -25.03 -6.40
#